data_AF-A0A8S8YK44-F1
#
_entry.id   AF-A0A8S8YK44-F1
#
_cell.length_a   1.000
_cell.length_b   1.000
_cell.length_c   1.000
_cell.angle_alpha   90.00
_cell.angle_beta   90.00
_cell.angle_gamma   90.00
#
_symmetry.space_group_name_H-M   'P 1'
#
loop_
_entity.id
_entity.type
_entity.pdbx_description
1 polymer ?
#
loop_
_entity_poly.entity_id
_entity_poly.type
_entity_poly.pdbx_seq_one_letter_code
_entity_poly.pdbx_strand_id
1 'polypeptide(L)'
;MEHRGAKIQILDLPGLIPGAAEGKGRGKEILGVIRSCDMVLYVVDPFQESHFNVLNRELEISGMRLNEEKPPVFVKRTDRGGIVVRATCEQTHLTEQEIQDIVRSFGMVSAHVTMRIDATADHIVDTMAENRVYSKAVVVVNKMDIASQEDLARTTDMLPNGWPVMPISAFTGMGIEEMKDFLYDNLGFMSIYLKPQGQEAIWSSH
;
A
#
# COMPACT_ATOMS: atom_id res chain seq x y z
N MET A 1 -19.66 6.90 -5.64
CA MET A 1 -19.84 6.30 -6.98
C MET A 1 -20.49 4.95 -6.81
N GLU A 2 -21.45 4.60 -7.65
CA GLU A 2 -21.94 3.22 -7.78
C GLU A 2 -21.40 2.66 -9.09
N HIS A 3 -20.73 1.51 -9.03
CA HIS A 3 -20.12 0.87 -10.21
C HIS A 3 -20.21 -0.64 -10.07
N ARG A 4 -20.80 -1.32 -11.06
CA ARG A 4 -21.02 -2.78 -11.07
C ARG A 4 -21.60 -3.32 -9.75
N GLY A 5 -22.60 -2.62 -9.21
CA GLY A 5 -23.27 -2.97 -7.95
C GLY A 5 -22.50 -2.66 -6.66
N ALA A 6 -21.26 -2.17 -6.75
CA ALA A 6 -20.46 -1.75 -5.60
C ALA A 6 -20.57 -0.24 -5.36
N LYS A 7 -20.68 0.17 -4.09
CA LYS A 7 -20.58 1.57 -3.66
C LYS A 7 -19.12 1.89 -3.36
N ILE A 8 -18.50 2.72 -4.20
CA ILE A 8 -17.13 3.19 -4.05
C ILE A 8 -17.17 4.63 -3.56
N GLN A 9 -16.59 4.89 -2.38
CA GLN A 9 -16.42 6.24 -1.85
C GLN A 9 -15.02 6.75 -2.21
N ILE A 10 -14.97 7.93 -2.84
CA ILE A 10 -13.71 8.63 -3.12
C ILE A 10 -13.58 9.73 -2.06
N LEU A 11 -12.47 9.70 -1.34
CA LEU A 11 -12.12 10.71 -0.33
C LEU A 11 -11.04 11.61 -0.93
N ASP A 12 -11.37 12.87 -1.17
CA ASP A 12 -10.38 13.86 -1.56
C ASP A 12 -9.64 14.37 -0.32
N LEU A 13 -8.32 14.35 -0.37
CA LEU A 13 -7.47 14.69 0.76
C LEU A 13 -6.68 15.96 0.44
N PRO A 14 -6.63 16.95 1.36
CA PRO A 14 -5.76 18.10 1.17
C PRO A 14 -4.31 17.63 1.05
N GLY A 15 -3.54 18.31 0.19
CA GLY A 15 -2.19 17.89 -0.16
C GLY A 15 -1.32 17.57 1.05
N LEU A 16 -0.68 16.39 1.02
CA LEU A 16 0.33 16.02 2.00
C LEU A 16 1.59 16.84 1.74
N ILE A 17 2.04 17.56 2.76
CA ILE A 17 3.32 18.26 2.75
C ILE A 17 4.40 17.39 3.40
N PRO A 18 5.68 17.55 3.02
CA PRO A 18 6.78 16.88 3.70
C PRO A 18 6.74 17.12 5.23
N GLY A 19 6.93 16.06 6.01
CA GLY A 19 6.81 16.08 7.46
C GLY A 19 5.38 15.92 8.00
N ALA A 20 4.43 15.50 7.15
CA ALA A 20 3.07 15.15 7.59
C ALA A 20 3.09 13.99 8.60
N ALA A 21 3.98 13.01 8.41
CA ALA A 21 4.17 11.89 9.34
C ALA A 21 4.68 12.35 10.72
N GLU A 22 5.50 13.41 10.75
CA GLU A 22 6.04 14.02 11.98
C GLU A 22 5.02 14.95 12.67
N GLY A 23 3.87 15.19 12.04
CA GLY A 23 2.80 16.03 12.58
C GLY A 23 2.88 17.51 12.20
N LYS A 24 3.61 17.87 11.14
CA LYS A 24 3.52 19.22 10.56
C LYS A 24 2.20 19.38 9.82
N GLY A 25 1.50 20.50 10.09
CA GLY A 25 0.14 20.72 9.60
C GLY A 25 -0.85 19.69 10.16
N ARG A 26 -2.10 19.66 9.66
CA ARG A 26 -3.10 18.63 10.02
C ARG A 26 -2.75 17.22 9.47
N GLY A 27 -1.46 16.93 9.26
CA GLY A 27 -0.94 15.72 8.60
C GLY A 27 -1.33 14.42 9.29
N LYS A 28 -1.35 14.38 10.63
CA LYS A 28 -1.79 13.18 11.37
C LYS A 28 -3.25 12.81 11.10
N GLU A 29 -4.13 13.80 10.93
CA GLU A 29 -5.54 13.57 10.62
C GLU A 29 -5.68 13.00 9.21
N ILE A 30 -4.98 13.58 8.24
CA ILE A 30 -4.98 13.13 6.84
C ILE A 30 -4.47 11.69 6.74
N LEU A 31 -3.35 11.37 7.37
CA LEU A 31 -2.79 10.02 7.40
C LEU A 31 -3.74 9.03 8.09
N GLY A 32 -4.47 9.47 9.13
CA GLY A 32 -5.50 8.67 9.76
C GLY A 32 -6.63 8.28 8.80
N VAL A 33 -7.05 9.20 7.93
CA VAL A 33 -8.05 8.92 6.89
C VAL A 33 -7.50 7.93 5.86
N ILE A 34 -6.28 8.13 5.36
CA ILE A 34 -5.67 7.21 4.38
C ILE A 34 -5.58 5.78 4.93
N ARG A 35 -5.21 5.61 6.20
CA ARG A 35 -5.14 4.29 6.85
C ARG A 35 -6.49 3.56 6.92
N SER A 36 -7.60 4.29 6.83
CA SER A 36 -8.95 3.70 6.81
C SER A 36 -9.44 3.35 5.41
N CYS A 37 -8.69 3.72 4.36
CA CYS A 37 -9.04 3.42 2.98
C CYS A 37 -8.56 2.03 2.55
N ASP A 38 -9.36 1.36 1.72
CA ASP A 38 -9.00 0.05 1.14
C ASP A 38 -7.96 0.18 0.00
N MET A 39 -7.89 1.36 -0.62
CA MET A 39 -6.96 1.66 -1.72
C MET A 39 -6.52 3.13 -1.69
N VAL A 40 -5.26 3.35 -2.07
CA VAL A 40 -4.71 4.68 -2.35
C VAL A 40 -4.67 4.92 -3.85
N LEU A 41 -5.28 6.02 -4.31
CA LEU A 41 -5.19 6.48 -5.69
C LEU A 41 -4.17 7.61 -5.77
N TYR A 42 -3.05 7.37 -6.43
CA TYR A 42 -2.09 8.41 -6.77
C TYR A 42 -2.51 9.10 -8.07
N VAL A 43 -2.60 10.42 -8.04
CA VAL A 43 -2.75 11.24 -9.26
C VAL A 43 -1.41 11.90 -9.53
N VAL A 44 -0.76 11.50 -10.62
CA VAL A 44 0.58 11.95 -11.01
C VAL A 44 0.49 12.80 -12.27
N ASP A 45 1.35 13.80 -12.36
CA ASP A 45 1.50 14.67 -13.52
C ASP A 45 2.79 14.30 -14.27
N PRO A 46 2.74 14.00 -15.58
CA PRO A 46 3.91 13.58 -16.35
C PRO A 46 4.98 14.66 -16.51
N PHE A 47 4.65 15.91 -16.18
CA PHE A 47 5.59 17.03 -16.14
C PHE A 47 6.22 17.25 -14.75
N GLN A 48 5.91 16.42 -13.76
CA GLN A 48 6.40 16.52 -12.38
C GLN A 48 7.01 15.20 -11.90
N GLU A 49 8.33 15.17 -11.78
CA GLU A 49 9.08 13.92 -11.57
C GLU A 49 9.17 13.48 -10.09
N SER A 50 9.12 14.40 -9.13
CA SER A 50 9.46 14.11 -7.73
C SER A 50 8.26 13.88 -6.80
N HIS A 51 7.05 14.26 -7.22
CA HIS A 51 5.88 14.27 -6.34
C HIS A 51 5.47 12.89 -5.86
N PHE A 52 5.51 11.89 -6.73
CA PHE A 52 5.19 10.52 -6.36
C PHE A 52 6.12 10.02 -5.24
N ASN A 53 7.44 10.17 -5.41
CA ASN A 53 8.43 9.68 -4.45
C ASN A 53 8.30 10.35 -3.08
N VAL A 54 8.03 11.65 -3.05
CA VAL A 54 7.83 12.38 -1.79
C VAL A 54 6.58 11.87 -1.07
N LEU A 55 5.46 11.73 -1.78
CA LEU A 55 4.21 11.24 -1.20
C LEU A 55 4.35 9.79 -0.71
N ASN A 56 4.88 8.91 -1.55
CA ASN A 56 5.06 7.50 -1.21
C ASN A 56 5.93 7.33 0.03
N ARG A 57 7.04 8.09 0.12
CA ARG A 57 7.91 8.10 1.30
C ARG A 57 7.20 8.54 2.58
N GLU A 58 6.36 9.58 2.52
CA GLU A 58 5.59 10.01 3.69
C GLU A 58 4.61 8.93 4.17
N LEU A 59 3.96 8.22 3.23
CA LEU A 59 3.08 7.10 3.57
C LEU A 59 3.89 5.93 4.18
N GLU A 60 5.05 5.61 3.62
CA GLU A 60 5.96 4.58 4.15
C GLU A 60 6.45 4.88 5.57
N ILE A 61 6.90 6.11 5.84
CA ILE A 61 7.34 6.57 7.17
C ILE A 61 6.19 6.48 8.18
N SER A 62 4.97 6.73 7.72
CA SER A 62 3.78 6.59 8.57
C SER A 62 3.39 5.12 8.84
N GLY A 63 4.09 4.15 8.25
CA GLY A 63 3.83 2.71 8.44
C GLY A 63 2.81 2.12 7.48
N MET A 64 2.54 2.78 6.34
CA MET A 64 1.78 2.17 5.24
C MET A 64 2.73 1.40 4.30
N ARG A 65 2.27 0.26 3.82
CA ARG A 65 2.98 -0.62 2.88
C ARG A 65 2.05 -0.88 1.71
N LEU A 66 2.30 -0.19 0.61
CA LEU A 66 1.39 -0.12 -0.53
C LEU A 66 1.79 -1.15 -1.58
N ASN A 67 0.83 -1.99 -2.00
CA ASN A 67 1.07 -3.12 -2.92
C ASN A 67 2.12 -4.13 -2.42
N GLU A 68 2.39 -4.16 -1.12
CA GLU A 68 3.29 -5.10 -0.49
C GLU A 68 2.50 -6.17 0.27
N GLU A 69 3.09 -7.36 0.39
CA GLU A 69 2.56 -8.41 1.26
C GLU A 69 3.24 -8.36 2.63
N LYS A 70 2.52 -8.82 3.65
CA LYS A 70 3.10 -8.96 4.98
C LYS A 70 4.28 -9.96 4.92
N PRO A 71 5.49 -9.56 5.34
CA PRO A 71 6.64 -10.45 5.25
C PRO A 71 6.41 -11.70 6.13
N PRO A 72 6.81 -12.90 5.68
CA PRO A 72 6.67 -14.14 6.44
C PRO A 72 7.77 -14.26 7.51
N VAL A 73 7.81 -13.26 8.38
CA VAL A 73 8.64 -13.17 9.57
C VAL A 73 7.71 -13.25 10.78
N PHE A 74 8.07 -14.08 11.75
CA PHE A 74 7.24 -14.36 12.92
C PHE A 74 8.06 -14.14 14.18
N VAL A 75 7.58 -13.26 15.05
CA VAL A 75 8.20 -13.03 16.36
C VAL A 75 7.22 -13.45 17.45
N LYS A 76 7.63 -14.42 18.26
CA LYS A 76 6.83 -14.92 19.39
C LYS A 76 7.58 -14.67 20.68
N ARG A 77 7.02 -13.84 21.57
CA ARG A 77 7.59 -13.59 22.90
C ARG A 77 7.64 -14.88 23.73
N THR A 78 8.70 -15.04 24.51
CA THR A 78 8.87 -16.12 25.48
C THR A 78 9.17 -15.55 26.86
N ASP A 79 8.95 -16.37 27.90
CA ASP A 79 9.18 -15.93 29.28
C ASP A 79 10.66 -15.90 29.66
N ARG A 80 11.48 -16.78 29.05
CA ARG A 80 12.92 -16.95 29.31
C ARG A 80 13.63 -17.47 28.05
N GLY A 81 14.96 -17.52 28.09
CA GLY A 81 15.79 -18.15 27.06
C GLY A 81 16.48 -17.20 26.08
N GLY A 82 16.33 -15.88 26.26
CA GLY A 82 16.90 -14.89 25.35
C GLY A 82 16.17 -14.86 24.01
N ILE A 83 16.77 -14.17 23.04
CA ILE A 83 16.23 -14.10 21.68
C ILE A 83 16.90 -15.18 20.86
N VAL A 84 16.10 -16.09 20.32
CA VAL A 84 16.56 -17.19 19.48
C VAL A 84 16.08 -16.94 18.06
N VAL A 85 17.02 -16.81 17.14
CA VAL A 85 16.73 -16.59 15.72
C VAL A 85 16.80 -17.91 14.97
N ARG A 86 15.81 -18.15 14.10
CA ARG A 86 15.76 -19.32 13.20
C ARG A 86 15.37 -18.85 11.81
N ALA A 87 16.18 -19.19 10.82
CA ALA A 87 15.88 -18.93 9.42
C ALA A 87 15.73 -20.25 8.65
N THR A 88 14.79 -20.30 7.69
CA THR A 88 14.65 -21.44 6.76
C THR A 88 15.41 -21.23 5.45
N CYS A 89 15.97 -20.04 5.24
CA CYS A 89 16.80 -19.68 4.09
C CYS A 89 18.04 -18.90 4.56
N GLU A 90 19.04 -18.81 3.69
CA GLU A 90 20.24 -18.00 3.92
C GLU A 90 19.86 -16.53 4.15
N GLN A 91 20.57 -15.88 5.06
CA GLN A 91 20.38 -14.47 5.41
C GLN A 91 21.58 -13.69 4.93
N THR A 92 21.38 -12.83 3.94
CA THR A 92 22.46 -12.03 3.34
C THR A 92 22.45 -10.59 3.82
N HIS A 93 21.29 -10.08 4.26
CA HIS A 93 21.12 -8.70 4.66
C HIS A 93 21.51 -8.42 6.10
N LEU A 94 21.32 -9.39 7.01
CA LEU A 94 21.48 -9.19 8.44
C LEU A 94 22.15 -10.39 9.12
N THR A 95 22.98 -10.08 10.10
CA THR A 95 23.54 -11.03 11.05
C THR A 95 22.54 -11.38 12.15
N GLU A 96 22.71 -12.54 12.78
CA GLU A 96 21.88 -12.93 13.93
C GLU A 96 21.91 -11.88 15.05
N GLN A 97 23.07 -11.25 15.29
CA GLN A 97 23.22 -10.22 16.32
C GLN A 97 22.38 -8.97 16.01
N GLU A 98 22.41 -8.49 14.75
CA GLU A 98 21.59 -7.34 14.33
C GLU A 98 20.09 -7.63 14.47
N ILE A 99 19.65 -8.84 14.11
CA ILE A 99 18.26 -9.27 14.29
C ILE A 99 17.88 -9.23 15.78
N GLN A 100 18.74 -9.78 16.64
CA GLN A 100 18.50 -9.75 18.08
C GLN A 100 18.43 -8.31 18.61
N ASP A 101 19.31 -7.42 18.16
CA ASP A 101 19.35 -6.04 18.63
C ASP A 101 18.14 -5.23 18.18
N ILE A 102 17.66 -5.44 16.94
CA ILE A 102 16.37 -4.89 16.50
C ILE A 102 15.26 -5.37 17.42
N VAL A 103 15.13 -6.67 17.66
CA VAL A 103 14.04 -7.22 18.50
C VAL A 103 14.15 -6.73 19.96
N ARG A 104 15.36 -6.57 20.50
CA ARG A 104 15.59 -5.95 21.82
C ARG A 104 15.13 -4.50 21.86
N SER A 105 15.35 -3.73 20.79
CA SER A 105 14.96 -2.31 20.74
C SER A 105 13.45 -2.10 20.90
N PHE A 106 12.63 -3.09 20.53
CA PHE A 106 11.19 -3.12 20.75
C PHE A 106 10.78 -3.60 22.16
N GLY A 107 11.74 -3.75 23.08
CA GLY A 107 11.49 -4.11 24.48
C GLY A 107 11.36 -5.61 24.75
N MET A 108 11.64 -6.49 23.77
CA MET A 108 11.61 -7.94 23.97
C MET A 108 12.97 -8.46 24.42
N VAL A 109 13.04 -9.01 25.64
CA VAL A 109 14.26 -9.64 26.19
C VAL A 109 14.34 -11.12 25.86
N SER A 110 13.19 -11.76 25.60
CA SER A 110 13.12 -13.18 25.23
C SER A 110 12.04 -13.41 24.17
N ALA A 111 12.43 -14.01 23.05
CA ALA A 111 11.56 -14.26 21.90
C ALA A 111 12.13 -15.33 20.96
N HIS A 112 11.25 -16.03 20.25
CA HIS A 112 11.60 -16.82 19.08
C HIS A 112 11.29 -16.02 17.81
N VAL A 113 12.32 -15.78 17.01
CA VAL A 113 12.23 -15.12 15.71
C VAL A 113 12.36 -16.19 14.64
N THR A 114 11.35 -16.35 13.78
CA THR A 114 11.38 -17.28 12.66
C THR A 114 11.23 -16.52 11.35
N MET A 115 12.18 -16.71 10.44
CA MET A 115 12.24 -16.02 9.15
C MET A 115 12.17 -17.04 8.02
N ARG A 116 11.23 -16.83 7.09
CA ARG A 116 11.05 -17.68 5.90
C ARG A 116 11.51 -17.04 4.59
N ILE A 117 12.09 -15.85 4.69
CA ILE A 117 12.67 -15.07 3.59
C ILE A 117 14.02 -14.53 4.03
N ASP A 118 14.83 -14.07 3.07
CA ASP A 118 16.02 -13.27 3.35
C ASP A 118 15.56 -11.89 3.84
N ALA A 119 15.56 -11.69 5.16
CA ALA A 119 14.87 -10.57 5.78
C ALA A 119 15.76 -9.34 5.92
N THR A 120 15.21 -8.16 5.59
CA THR A 120 15.83 -6.87 5.85
C THR A 120 15.45 -6.35 7.24
N ALA A 121 16.12 -5.28 7.70
CA ALA A 121 15.77 -4.63 8.95
C ALA A 121 14.31 -4.15 8.94
N ASP A 122 13.85 -3.62 7.81
CA ASP A 122 12.48 -3.14 7.63
C ASP A 122 11.46 -4.27 7.79
N HIS A 123 11.72 -5.48 7.25
CA HIS A 123 10.82 -6.63 7.45
C HIS A 123 10.64 -6.99 8.93
N ILE A 124 11.71 -6.89 9.73
CA ILE A 124 11.66 -7.17 11.17
C ILE A 124 10.91 -6.06 11.89
N VAL A 125 11.25 -4.80 11.61
CA VAL A 125 10.58 -3.62 12.16
C VAL A 125 9.08 -3.66 11.85
N ASP A 126 8.70 -4.00 10.63
CA ASP A 126 7.30 -4.08 10.19
C ASP A 126 6.54 -5.24 10.85
N THR A 127 7.22 -6.36 11.11
CA THR A 127 6.64 -7.48 11.87
C THR A 127 6.40 -7.11 13.33
N MET A 128 7.30 -6.31 13.91
CA MET A 128 7.27 -5.91 15.31
C MET A 128 6.34 -4.71 15.55
N ALA A 129 6.15 -3.86 14.55
CA ALA A 129 5.31 -2.68 14.65
C ALA A 129 3.81 -3.04 14.57
N GLU A 130 3.04 -2.61 15.55
CA GLU A 130 1.59 -2.90 15.63
C GLU A 130 0.74 -2.02 14.70
N ASN A 131 1.32 -0.96 14.12
CA ASN A 131 0.60 0.07 13.36
C ASN A 131 0.79 -0.03 11.84
N ARG A 132 1.18 -1.19 11.31
CA ARG A 132 1.37 -1.40 9.88
C ARG A 132 0.06 -1.64 9.15
N VAL A 133 -0.16 -0.87 8.08
CA VAL A 133 -1.32 -1.02 7.19
C VAL A 133 -0.79 -1.44 5.82
N TYR A 134 -1.24 -2.62 5.38
CA TYR A 134 -0.98 -3.12 4.04
C TYR A 134 -2.23 -2.86 3.20
N SER A 135 -2.10 -2.00 2.20
CA SER A 135 -3.23 -1.63 1.35
C SER A 135 -2.81 -1.60 -0.11
N LYS A 136 -3.81 -1.61 -0.99
CA LYS A 136 -3.57 -1.53 -2.43
C LYS A 136 -3.34 -0.09 -2.83
N ALA A 137 -2.55 0.11 -3.87
CA ALA A 137 -2.38 1.41 -4.49
C ALA A 137 -2.41 1.30 -6.00
N VAL A 138 -2.95 2.33 -6.64
CA VAL A 138 -2.97 2.47 -8.10
C VAL A 138 -2.52 3.86 -8.47
N VAL A 139 -1.95 4.00 -9.66
CA VAL A 139 -1.46 5.28 -10.17
C VAL A 139 -2.25 5.67 -11.39
N VAL A 140 -2.68 6.92 -11.40
CA VAL A 140 -3.33 7.55 -12.54
C VAL A 140 -2.47 8.71 -13.01
N VAL A 141 -2.00 8.64 -14.26
CA VAL A 141 -1.18 9.69 -14.89
C VAL A 141 -2.13 10.65 -15.61
N ASN A 142 -2.31 11.83 -15.05
CA ASN A 142 -3.21 12.84 -15.59
C ASN A 142 -2.53 13.63 -16.73
N LYS A 143 -3.32 14.40 -17.49
CA LYS A 143 -2.85 15.27 -18.61
C LYS A 143 -2.32 14.52 -19.83
N MET A 144 -2.85 13.31 -20.11
CA MET A 144 -2.46 12.54 -21.28
C MET A 144 -2.71 13.24 -22.62
N ASP A 145 -3.59 14.26 -22.65
CA ASP A 145 -3.94 15.04 -23.83
C ASP A 145 -2.79 15.93 -24.33
N ILE A 146 -1.87 16.30 -23.43
CA ILE A 146 -0.70 17.13 -23.76
C ILE A 146 0.63 16.40 -23.54
N ALA A 147 0.62 15.23 -22.90
CA ALA A 147 1.82 14.45 -22.66
C ALA A 147 2.31 13.76 -23.93
N SER A 148 3.61 13.82 -24.19
CA SER A 148 4.23 13.02 -25.25
C SER A 148 4.41 11.56 -24.82
N GLN A 149 4.69 10.67 -25.78
CA GLN A 149 5.04 9.28 -25.45
C GLN A 149 6.30 9.19 -24.56
N GLU A 150 7.26 10.10 -24.74
CA GLU A 150 8.46 10.17 -23.91
C GLU A 150 8.14 10.60 -22.47
N ASP A 151 7.24 11.57 -22.29
CA ASP A 151 6.82 12.00 -20.95
C ASP A 151 6.11 10.89 -20.18
N LEU A 152 5.22 10.15 -20.86
CA LEU A 152 4.52 9.00 -20.27
C LEU A 152 5.49 7.86 -19.93
N ALA A 153 6.45 7.56 -20.81
CA ALA A 153 7.47 6.54 -20.56
C ALA A 153 8.33 6.92 -19.35
N ARG A 154 8.88 8.14 -19.32
CA ARG A 154 9.66 8.66 -18.19
C ARG A 154 8.90 8.58 -16.88
N THR A 155 7.62 8.96 -16.89
CA THR A 155 6.79 8.91 -15.68
C THR A 155 6.60 7.47 -15.21
N THR A 156 6.37 6.54 -16.14
CA THR A 156 6.20 5.12 -15.82
C THR A 156 7.48 4.52 -15.26
N ASP A 157 8.65 4.90 -15.81
CA ASP A 157 9.96 4.43 -15.34
C ASP A 157 10.30 4.92 -13.92
N MET A 158 9.69 6.02 -13.47
CA MET A 158 9.85 6.53 -12.09
C MET A 158 8.95 5.84 -11.08
N LEU A 159 7.90 5.14 -11.54
CA LEU A 159 6.97 4.44 -10.67
C LEU A 159 7.52 3.05 -10.28
N PRO A 160 7.12 2.51 -9.12
CA PRO A 160 7.56 1.19 -8.71
C PRO A 160 7.08 0.12 -9.69
N ASN A 161 7.96 -0.81 -10.03
CA ASN A 161 7.66 -1.90 -10.95
C ASN A 161 6.46 -2.73 -10.48
N GLY A 162 5.56 -3.06 -11.41
CA GLY A 162 4.39 -3.89 -11.15
C GLY A 162 3.21 -3.16 -10.53
N TRP A 163 3.31 -1.86 -10.26
CA TRP A 163 2.16 -1.07 -9.83
C TRP A 163 1.17 -0.88 -10.98
N PRO A 164 -0.15 -0.97 -10.74
CA PRO A 164 -1.15 -0.66 -11.75
C PRO A 164 -1.11 0.83 -12.11
N VAL A 165 -0.90 1.14 -13.39
CA VAL A 165 -0.82 2.52 -13.90
C VAL A 165 -1.82 2.72 -15.04
N MET A 166 -2.52 3.85 -15.03
CA MET A 166 -3.46 4.22 -16.09
C MET A 166 -3.34 5.72 -16.48
N PRO A 167 -3.11 6.06 -17.76
CA PRO A 167 -3.16 7.45 -18.21
C PRO A 167 -4.61 7.92 -18.40
N ILE A 168 -4.89 9.16 -18.00
CA ILE A 168 -6.19 9.83 -18.20
C ILE A 168 -5.99 11.29 -18.61
N SER A 169 -7.05 11.92 -19.10
CA SER A 169 -7.16 13.38 -19.13
C SER A 169 -8.40 13.80 -18.36
N ALA A 170 -8.19 14.34 -17.16
CA ALA A 170 -9.27 14.93 -16.39
C ALA A 170 -9.88 16.17 -17.08
N PHE A 171 -9.12 16.84 -17.97
CA PHE A 171 -9.59 18.03 -18.69
C PHE A 171 -10.54 17.67 -19.84
N THR A 172 -10.18 16.69 -20.68
CA THR A 172 -11.02 16.27 -21.81
C THR A 172 -12.06 15.22 -21.42
N GLY A 173 -11.91 14.61 -20.25
CA GLY A 173 -12.74 13.49 -19.77
C GLY A 173 -12.32 12.13 -20.34
N MET A 174 -11.25 12.08 -21.16
CA MET A 174 -10.75 10.83 -21.73
C MET A 174 -10.18 9.92 -20.62
N GLY A 175 -10.55 8.64 -20.64
CA GLY A 175 -10.07 7.65 -19.67
C GLY A 175 -10.81 7.66 -18.34
N ILE A 176 -11.79 8.54 -18.11
CA ILE A 176 -12.48 8.64 -16.82
C ILE A 176 -13.42 7.46 -16.56
N GLU A 177 -14.11 6.95 -17.59
CA GLU A 177 -14.99 5.80 -17.40
C GLU A 177 -14.17 4.52 -17.22
N GLU A 178 -13.13 4.37 -18.04
CA GLU A 178 -12.16 3.28 -17.92
C GLU A 178 -11.42 3.33 -16.58
N MET A 179 -11.21 4.52 -15.99
CA MET A 179 -10.63 4.66 -14.65
C MET A 179 -11.55 4.05 -13.59
N LYS A 180 -12.88 4.13 -13.73
CA LYS A 180 -13.80 3.50 -12.77
C LYS A 180 -13.71 1.99 -12.81
N ASP A 181 -13.63 1.42 -14.02
CA ASP A 181 -13.39 -0.01 -14.22
C ASP A 181 -12.04 -0.42 -13.63
N PHE A 182 -11.00 0.35 -13.91
CA PHE A 182 -9.65 0.14 -13.37
C PHE A 182 -9.62 0.17 -11.84
N LEU A 183 -10.30 1.12 -11.19
CA LEU A 183 -10.41 1.16 -9.72
C LEU A 183 -11.15 -0.07 -9.18
N TYR A 184 -12.27 -0.44 -9.80
CA TYR A 184 -13.08 -1.59 -9.38
C TYR A 184 -12.28 -2.90 -9.44
N ASP A 185 -11.58 -3.12 -10.56
CA ASP A 185 -10.83 -4.35 -10.80
C ASP A 185 -9.64 -4.47 -9.82
N ASN A 186 -8.99 -3.35 -9.49
CA ASN A 186 -7.88 -3.35 -8.53
C ASN A 186 -8.34 -3.44 -7.06
N LEU A 187 -9.52 -2.89 -6.71
CA LEU A 187 -10.08 -3.01 -5.35
C LEU A 187 -10.30 -4.48 -4.98
N GLY A 188 -10.55 -5.35 -5.97
CA GLY A 188 -10.69 -6.79 -5.78
C GLY A 188 -11.98 -7.14 -5.06
N PHE A 189 -13.07 -6.46 -5.43
CA PHE A 189 -14.40 -6.75 -4.91
C PHE A 189 -14.78 -8.22 -5.13
N MET A 190 -15.27 -8.86 -4.07
CA MET A 190 -15.90 -10.18 -4.17
C MET A 190 -17.42 -10.01 -4.10
N SER A 191 -18.12 -10.35 -5.18
CA SER A 191 -19.59 -10.30 -5.22
C SER A 191 -20.17 -11.60 -4.67
N ILE A 192 -20.85 -11.54 -3.51
CA ILE A 192 -21.58 -12.67 -2.93
C ILE A 192 -23.08 -12.45 -3.15
N TYR A 193 -23.73 -13.37 -3.86
CA TYR A 193 -25.17 -13.36 -4.07
C TYR A 193 -25.84 -14.34 -3.10
N LEU A 194 -26.74 -13.84 -2.26
CA LEU A 194 -27.55 -14.68 -1.38
C LEU A 194 -28.71 -15.27 -2.18
N LYS A 195 -28.82 -16.60 -2.17
CA LYS A 195 -29.99 -17.33 -2.71
C LYS A 195 -30.92 -17.68 -1.55
N PRO A 196 -32.14 -17.11 -1.47
CA PRO A 196 -33.15 -17.55 -0.50
C PRO A 196 -33.49 -19.03 -0.74
N GLN A 197 -33.68 -19.81 0.32
CA GLN A 197 -34.05 -21.23 0.16
C GLN A 197 -35.35 -21.35 -0.63
N GLY A 198 -35.28 -22.04 -1.78
CA GLY A 198 -36.43 -22.32 -2.64
C GLY A 198 -36.68 -21.36 -3.81
N GLN A 199 -35.86 -20.31 -4.00
CA GLN A 199 -35.98 -19.36 -5.14
C GLN A 199 -34.69 -19.30 -5.95
N GLU A 200 -34.75 -18.92 -7.22
CA GLU A 200 -33.55 -18.75 -8.07
C GLU A 200 -32.66 -17.59 -7.59
N ALA A 201 -31.37 -17.68 -7.90
CA ALA A 201 -30.41 -16.64 -7.54
C ALA A 201 -30.77 -15.34 -8.28
N ILE A 202 -30.85 -14.23 -7.55
CA ILE A 202 -31.13 -12.91 -8.11
C ILE A 202 -29.85 -12.44 -8.81
N TRP A 203 -29.73 -12.73 -10.10
CA TRP A 203 -28.76 -12.09 -10.98
C TRP A 203 -29.21 -10.65 -11.23
N SER A 204 -28.48 -9.66 -10.74
CA SER A 204 -28.70 -8.27 -11.13
C SER A 204 -28.04 -8.01 -12.47
N SER A 205 -28.78 -8.22 -13.55
CA SER A 205 -28.49 -7.68 -14.87
C SER A 205 -29.07 -6.26 -14.97
N HIS A 206 -28.31 -5.25 -14.54
CA HIS A 206 -28.51 -3.84 -14.89
C HIS A 206 -27.16 -3.13 -14.95
#